data_AF-A0AAD4KU29-F1
#
_entry.id   AF-A0AAD4KU29-F1
#
_cell.length_a   1.000
_cell.length_b   1.000
_cell.length_c   1.000
_cell.angle_alpha   90.00
_cell.angle_beta   90.00
_cell.angle_gamma   90.00
#
_symmetry.space_group_name_H-M   'P 1'
#
loop_
_entity.id
_entity.type
_entity.pdbx_description
1 polymer ?
#
loop_
_entity_poly.entity_id
_entity_poly.type
_entity_poly.pdbx_seq_one_letter_code
_entity_poly.pdbx_strand_id
1 'polypeptide(L)'
;MKSTLAAAFLLAATSLAAPVDKRDVDLVDVSTPDGWGYKRGAEKRDVDLVDVSTPDGWGYKRDAEKRDVDLVDVATTEGWAYKRDVDLVDVATAEGWGYKRDAEKRDVDLIDVATTEGWAYKRDVDLVDVATAEGWGYKRDAEKRDVDLVDVATTEGWAYKRDAEKRDVDLVDVATTEGWGYKRDAEKRDVDLVDVSTPDGWGYKQ
;
A
#
# COMPACT_ATOMS: atom_id res chain seq x y z
N MET A 1 44.94 -60.03 2.73
CA MET A 1 43.52 -59.98 2.36
C MET A 1 43.01 -58.59 2.67
N LYS A 2 42.33 -57.99 1.69
CA LYS A 2 42.09 -56.55 1.52
C LYS A 2 41.04 -56.04 2.52
N SER A 3 41.37 -55.00 3.28
CA SER A 3 40.41 -54.25 4.10
C SER A 3 39.84 -53.10 3.26
N THR A 4 38.57 -53.21 2.86
CA THR A 4 37.82 -52.15 2.17
C THR A 4 37.43 -51.05 3.17
N LEU A 5 38.11 -49.92 3.09
CA LEU A 5 37.71 -48.65 3.71
C LEU A 5 36.71 -47.96 2.76
N ALA A 6 35.44 -47.93 3.15
CA ALA A 6 34.42 -47.14 2.47
C ALA A 6 34.52 -45.69 2.97
N ALA A 7 35.14 -44.82 2.19
CA ALA A 7 35.13 -43.37 2.43
C ALA A 7 33.84 -42.78 1.85
N ALA A 8 32.90 -42.41 2.74
CA ALA A 8 31.74 -41.62 2.37
C ALA A 8 32.17 -40.14 2.26
N PHE A 9 32.30 -39.63 1.04
CA PHE A 9 32.48 -38.20 0.77
C PHE A 9 31.13 -37.50 0.98
N LEU A 10 30.99 -36.82 2.12
CA LEU A 10 29.93 -35.83 2.34
C LEU A 10 30.33 -34.54 1.61
N LEU A 11 29.79 -34.32 0.42
CA LEU A 11 29.86 -33.04 -0.27
C LEU A 11 28.89 -32.08 0.43
N ALA A 12 29.38 -31.29 1.38
CA ALA A 12 28.67 -30.11 1.86
C ALA A 12 28.74 -29.05 0.76
N ALA A 13 27.64 -28.85 0.05
CA ALA A 13 27.49 -27.74 -0.89
C ALA A 13 27.32 -26.44 -0.08
N THR A 14 28.42 -25.80 0.29
CA THR A 14 28.42 -24.39 0.68
C THR A 14 28.33 -23.56 -0.59
N SER A 15 27.12 -23.13 -0.96
CA SER A 15 26.94 -22.10 -1.99
C SER A 15 27.44 -20.78 -1.44
N LEU A 16 28.70 -20.47 -1.75
CA LEU A 16 29.26 -19.13 -1.60
C LEU A 16 28.59 -18.23 -2.66
N ALA A 17 27.48 -17.59 -2.28
CA ALA A 17 26.81 -16.63 -3.14
C ALA A 17 27.71 -15.40 -3.30
N ALA A 18 28.25 -15.21 -4.52
CA ALA A 18 28.93 -13.99 -4.90
C ALA A 18 27.93 -12.81 -4.82
N PRO A 19 28.37 -11.61 -4.41
CA PRO A 19 27.54 -10.42 -4.53
C PRO A 19 27.39 -10.11 -6.01
N VAL A 20 26.22 -10.44 -6.58
CA VAL A 20 25.82 -9.95 -7.89
C VAL A 20 25.42 -8.49 -7.68
N ASP A 21 26.17 -7.57 -8.27
CA ASP A 21 25.73 -6.20 -8.52
C ASP A 21 24.46 -6.31 -9.38
N LYS A 22 23.29 -6.27 -8.72
CA LYS A 22 21.98 -6.29 -9.37
C LYS A 22 21.69 -4.89 -9.87
N ARG A 23 22.08 -4.61 -11.11
CA ARG A 23 21.61 -3.44 -11.84
C ARG A 23 20.81 -3.99 -13.00
N ASP A 24 19.53 -3.61 -13.05
CA ASP A 24 18.56 -3.92 -14.10
C ASP A 24 18.04 -5.38 -14.06
N VAL A 25 17.22 -5.71 -13.05
CA VAL A 25 16.46 -6.98 -13.05
C VAL A 25 14.97 -6.67 -12.88
N ASP A 26 14.23 -6.75 -13.98
CA ASP A 26 12.76 -6.85 -13.96
C ASP A 26 12.38 -8.16 -13.27
N LEU A 27 11.92 -8.07 -12.02
CA LEU A 27 11.44 -9.22 -11.27
C LEU A 27 9.91 -9.24 -11.27
N VAL A 28 9.32 -10.42 -11.46
CA VAL A 28 7.90 -10.65 -11.19
C VAL A 28 7.84 -11.68 -10.07
N ASP A 29 7.32 -11.28 -8.91
CA ASP A 29 7.10 -12.14 -7.75
C ASP A 29 5.61 -12.42 -7.63
N VAL A 30 5.19 -13.69 -7.77
CA VAL A 30 3.78 -14.09 -7.67
C VAL A 30 3.63 -15.07 -6.51
N SER A 31 2.74 -14.78 -5.56
CA SER A 31 2.52 -15.61 -4.38
C SER A 31 1.03 -15.75 -4.05
N THR A 32 0.54 -16.99 -4.03
CA THR A 32 -0.87 -17.32 -3.75
C THR A 32 -0.97 -18.35 -2.61
N PRO A 33 -0.66 -17.97 -1.36
CA PRO A 33 -0.63 -18.92 -0.25
C PRO A 33 -2.04 -19.22 0.26
N ASP A 34 -2.35 -20.51 0.45
CA ASP A 34 -3.56 -20.94 1.15
C ASP A 34 -3.45 -20.56 2.64
N GLY A 35 -4.32 -19.67 3.13
CA GLY A 35 -4.40 -19.30 4.55
C GLY A 35 -3.65 -18.00 4.90
N TRP A 36 -2.31 -18.06 4.96
CA TRP A 36 -1.49 -16.96 5.50
C TRP A 36 -0.36 -16.58 4.54
N GLY A 37 -0.42 -15.37 4.02
CA GLY A 37 0.67 -14.72 3.29
C GLY A 37 1.44 -13.76 4.20
N TYR A 38 2.75 -13.96 4.31
CA TYR A 38 3.61 -13.04 5.07
C TYR A 38 4.84 -12.67 4.24
N LYS A 39 4.97 -11.38 3.93
CA LYS A 39 6.15 -10.80 3.29
C LYS A 39 6.73 -9.69 4.15
N ARG A 40 8.04 -9.75 4.38
CA ARG A 40 8.80 -8.67 5.00
C ARG A 40 10.06 -8.41 4.17
N GLY A 41 10.07 -7.31 3.42
CA GLY A 41 11.27 -6.85 2.73
C GLY A 41 12.21 -6.11 3.68
N ALA A 42 13.50 -6.40 3.54
CA ALA A 42 14.55 -5.45 3.91
C ALA A 42 14.73 -4.43 2.76
N GLU A 43 15.57 -3.42 2.98
CA GLU A 43 15.86 -2.33 2.06
C GLU A 43 16.02 -2.83 0.60
N LYS A 44 15.19 -2.30 -0.32
CA LYS A 44 15.29 -2.55 -1.76
C LYS A 44 15.83 -1.28 -2.43
N ARG A 45 16.79 -1.44 -3.35
CA ARG A 45 17.41 -0.35 -4.12
C ARG A 45 17.60 -0.78 -5.57
N ASP A 46 17.31 0.11 -6.51
CA ASP A 46 17.58 -0.04 -7.95
C ASP A 46 16.96 -1.34 -8.53
N VAL A 47 15.67 -1.58 -8.28
CA VAL A 47 14.94 -2.77 -8.77
C VAL A 47 13.59 -2.38 -9.34
N ASP A 48 13.30 -2.89 -10.52
CA ASP A 48 11.96 -2.89 -11.10
C ASP A 48 11.28 -4.21 -10.73
N LEU A 49 10.22 -4.13 -9.93
CA LEU A 49 9.54 -5.32 -9.40
C LEU A 49 8.03 -5.18 -9.62
N VAL A 50 7.43 -6.24 -10.13
CA VAL A 50 5.99 -6.45 -10.07
C VAL A 50 5.73 -7.53 -9.02
N ASP A 51 5.11 -7.16 -7.91
CA ASP A 51 4.71 -8.09 -6.85
C ASP A 51 3.21 -8.35 -6.96
N VAL A 52 2.82 -9.61 -7.09
CA VAL A 52 1.43 -10.04 -7.12
C VAL A 52 1.20 -11.01 -5.98
N SER A 53 0.33 -10.67 -5.03
CA SER A 53 0.02 -11.53 -3.90
C SER A 53 -1.46 -11.74 -3.71
N THR A 54 -1.88 -13.01 -3.67
CA THR A 54 -3.28 -13.38 -3.40
C THR A 54 -3.42 -14.40 -2.28
N PRO A 55 -3.26 -14.00 -1.00
CA PRO A 55 -3.48 -14.88 0.14
C PRO A 55 -4.97 -15.09 0.45
N ASP A 56 -5.34 -16.35 0.69
CA ASP A 56 -6.69 -16.74 1.12
C ASP A 56 -6.75 -16.72 2.66
N GLY A 57 -7.00 -15.56 3.28
CA GLY A 57 -7.22 -15.44 4.73
C GLY A 57 -6.54 -14.22 5.36
N TRP A 58 -5.22 -14.29 5.55
CA TRP A 58 -4.44 -13.22 6.16
C TRP A 58 -3.26 -12.85 5.28
N GLY A 59 -3.23 -11.61 4.80
CA GLY A 59 -2.11 -11.01 4.08
C GLY A 59 -1.37 -10.01 4.97
N TYR A 60 -0.07 -10.19 5.15
CA TYR A 60 0.80 -9.23 5.83
C TYR A 60 1.98 -8.86 4.94
N LYS A 61 2.10 -7.58 4.61
CA LYS A 61 3.25 -7.01 3.92
C LYS A 61 3.83 -5.83 4.68
N ARG A 62 5.15 -5.84 4.88
CA ARG A 62 5.88 -4.72 5.46
C ARG A 62 7.27 -4.61 4.87
N ASP A 63 7.52 -3.53 4.16
CA ASP A 63 8.89 -3.17 3.81
C ASP A 63 9.37 -2.00 4.71
N ALA A 64 10.68 -1.94 4.93
CA ALA A 64 11.27 -1.00 5.86
C ALA A 64 11.62 0.33 5.17
N GLU A 65 12.32 0.25 4.02
CA GLU A 65 12.75 1.38 3.21
C GLU A 65 12.89 0.93 1.75
N LYS A 66 12.52 1.79 0.82
CA LYS A 66 12.74 1.63 -0.62
C LYS A 66 13.33 2.93 -1.15
N ARG A 67 14.34 2.82 -2.03
CA ARG A 67 14.93 3.96 -2.74
C ARG A 67 15.14 3.56 -4.18
N ASP A 68 14.72 4.41 -5.11
CA ASP A 68 14.95 4.17 -6.54
C ASP A 68 14.40 2.79 -6.96
N VAL A 69 13.14 2.51 -6.60
CA VAL A 69 12.44 1.24 -6.89
C VAL A 69 11.14 1.55 -7.62
N ASP A 70 11.03 1.11 -8.87
CA ASP A 70 9.76 1.12 -9.59
C ASP A 70 9.02 -0.18 -9.24
N LEU A 71 8.28 -0.13 -8.13
CA LEU A 71 7.47 -1.25 -7.66
C LEU A 71 6.01 -1.03 -7.99
N VAL A 72 5.46 -1.99 -8.74
CA VAL A 72 4.02 -2.20 -8.90
C VAL A 72 3.61 -3.34 -7.99
N ASP A 73 2.81 -3.05 -6.96
CA ASP A 73 2.23 -4.08 -6.10
C ASP A 73 0.76 -4.28 -6.42
N VAL A 74 0.37 -5.54 -6.62
CA VAL A 74 -1.03 -5.95 -6.79
C VAL A 74 -1.36 -6.99 -5.75
N ALA A 75 -2.22 -6.64 -4.80
CA ALA A 75 -2.61 -7.54 -3.72
C ALA A 75 -4.11 -7.77 -3.70
N THR A 76 -4.54 -9.03 -3.66
CA THR A 76 -5.95 -9.40 -3.43
C THR A 76 -6.02 -10.29 -2.20
N THR A 77 -6.71 -9.90 -1.15
CA THR A 77 -6.79 -10.71 0.08
C THR A 77 -8.24 -10.95 0.48
N GLU A 78 -8.62 -12.21 0.57
CA GLU A 78 -9.87 -12.58 1.25
C GLU A 78 -9.59 -12.65 2.75
N GLY A 79 -10.28 -11.84 3.55
CA GLY A 79 -10.12 -11.77 5.01
C GLY A 79 -9.43 -10.49 5.49
N TRP A 80 -8.21 -10.61 6.03
CA TRP A 80 -7.48 -9.51 6.66
C TRP A 80 -6.20 -9.17 5.90
N ALA A 81 -6.13 -7.96 5.35
CA ALA A 81 -4.93 -7.40 4.72
C ALA A 81 -4.29 -6.35 5.62
N TYR A 82 -3.00 -6.51 5.92
CA TYR A 82 -2.15 -5.47 6.51
C TYR A 82 -1.01 -5.16 5.58
N LYS A 83 -0.89 -3.88 5.20
CA LYS A 83 0.21 -3.38 4.41
C LYS A 83 0.85 -2.18 5.06
N ARG A 84 2.18 -2.19 5.14
CA ARG A 84 2.97 -1.04 5.56
C ARG A 84 4.17 -0.87 4.67
N ASP A 85 4.02 -0.05 3.63
CA ASP A 85 4.97 -0.02 2.54
C ASP A 85 4.97 1.31 1.75
N VAL A 86 5.77 1.34 0.69
CA VAL A 86 5.97 2.40 -0.30
C VAL A 86 6.06 1.72 -1.67
N ASP A 87 5.10 1.91 -2.56
CA ASP A 87 5.14 1.37 -3.92
C ASP A 87 4.75 2.47 -4.90
N LEU A 88 5.41 2.55 -6.06
CA LEU A 88 5.13 3.58 -7.07
C LEU A 88 3.70 3.45 -7.58
N VAL A 89 3.24 2.20 -7.78
CA VAL A 89 1.83 1.87 -7.97
C VAL A 89 1.44 0.79 -6.97
N ASP A 90 0.37 1.02 -6.23
CA ASP A 90 -0.27 0.03 -5.38
C ASP A 90 -1.71 -0.19 -5.82
N VAL A 91 -2.07 -1.44 -6.04
CA VAL A 91 -3.45 -1.86 -6.30
C VAL A 91 -3.81 -2.94 -5.29
N ALA A 92 -4.71 -2.61 -4.37
CA ALA A 92 -5.10 -3.51 -3.30
C ALA A 92 -6.61 -3.77 -3.32
N THR A 93 -6.99 -5.03 -3.26
CA THR A 93 -8.37 -5.49 -3.04
C THR A 93 -8.43 -6.32 -1.77
N ALA A 94 -9.35 -6.01 -0.85
CA ALA A 94 -9.54 -6.76 0.38
C ALA A 94 -11.02 -7.06 0.66
N GLU A 95 -11.36 -8.32 0.91
CA GLU A 95 -12.69 -8.72 1.37
C GLU A 95 -12.66 -8.99 2.87
N GLY A 96 -13.03 -8.02 3.69
CA GLY A 96 -13.13 -8.12 5.15
C GLY A 96 -12.54 -6.91 5.85
N TRP A 97 -11.23 -6.93 6.12
CA TRP A 97 -10.51 -5.87 6.80
C TRP A 97 -9.23 -5.50 6.03
N GLY A 98 -9.18 -4.28 5.51
CA GLY A 98 -8.00 -3.69 4.89
C GLY A 98 -7.35 -2.65 5.80
N TYR A 99 -6.07 -2.81 6.11
CA TYR A 99 -5.26 -1.81 6.78
C TYR A 99 -4.04 -1.47 5.92
N LYS A 100 -3.93 -0.20 5.53
CA LYS A 100 -2.73 0.34 4.87
C LYS A 100 -2.18 1.53 5.65
N ARG A 101 -0.85 1.54 5.81
CA ARG A 101 -0.10 2.66 6.36
C ARG A 101 1.18 2.88 5.58
N ASP A 102 1.34 4.06 5.04
CA ASP A 102 2.60 4.40 4.38
C ASP A 102 3.75 4.53 5.40
N ALA A 103 4.95 4.11 4.96
CA ALA A 103 6.20 4.48 5.61
C ALA A 103 6.62 5.91 5.24
N GLU A 104 7.62 6.48 5.92
CA GLU A 104 8.18 7.80 5.56
C GLU A 104 8.88 7.76 4.20
N LYS A 105 8.70 8.80 3.37
CA LYS A 105 9.20 8.89 1.99
C LYS A 105 9.93 10.21 1.74
N ARG A 106 10.82 10.24 0.74
CA ARG A 106 11.56 11.46 0.32
C ARG A 106 11.32 11.92 -1.11
N ASP A 107 10.99 11.03 -2.05
CA ASP A 107 10.78 11.38 -3.46
C ASP A 107 9.55 10.60 -3.99
N VAL A 108 8.69 11.26 -4.76
CA VAL A 108 7.25 10.96 -4.78
C VAL A 108 6.72 10.89 -6.22
N ASP A 109 6.30 9.69 -6.62
CA ASP A 109 5.23 9.44 -7.58
C ASP A 109 4.50 8.19 -7.09
N LEU A 110 3.31 8.37 -6.52
CA LEU A 110 2.54 7.29 -5.91
C LEU A 110 1.11 7.33 -6.40
N ILE A 111 0.72 6.25 -7.05
CA ILE A 111 -0.67 5.96 -7.37
C ILE A 111 -1.10 4.83 -6.46
N ASP A 112 -2.14 5.06 -5.65
CA ASP A 112 -2.79 4.00 -4.90
C ASP A 112 -4.24 3.83 -5.35
N VAL A 113 -4.61 2.58 -5.56
CA VAL A 113 -5.98 2.17 -5.86
C VAL A 113 -6.36 1.07 -4.87
N ALA A 114 -7.23 1.40 -3.93
CA ALA A 114 -7.69 0.47 -2.91
C ALA A 114 -9.19 0.20 -3.05
N THR A 115 -9.58 -1.07 -3.11
CA THR A 115 -10.97 -1.52 -2.99
C THR A 115 -11.10 -2.40 -1.75
N THR A 116 -12.08 -2.13 -0.91
CA THR A 116 -12.31 -2.94 0.30
C THR A 116 -13.79 -3.17 0.54
N GLU A 117 -14.18 -4.42 0.65
CA GLU A 117 -15.48 -4.81 1.18
C GLU A 117 -15.33 -5.06 2.69
N GLY A 118 -16.11 -4.43 3.54
CA GLY A 118 -16.02 -4.48 4.99
C GLY A 118 -15.42 -3.22 5.63
N TRP A 119 -14.22 -3.33 6.21
CA TRP A 119 -13.58 -2.24 6.96
C TRP A 119 -12.24 -1.86 6.35
N ALA A 120 -12.12 -0.63 5.88
CA ALA A 120 -10.89 -0.04 5.38
C ALA A 120 -10.32 1.00 6.36
N TYR A 121 -9.03 0.87 6.68
CA TYR A 121 -8.24 1.92 7.31
C TYR A 121 -7.07 2.25 6.40
N LYS A 122 -6.95 3.53 6.05
CA LYS A 122 -5.83 4.05 5.28
C LYS A 122 -5.18 5.24 5.98
N ARG A 123 -3.85 5.27 5.95
CA ARG A 123 -3.06 6.43 6.33
C ARG A 123 -1.83 6.59 5.45
N ASP A 124 -1.85 7.60 4.60
CA ASP A 124 -1.06 7.64 3.37
C ASP A 124 -0.54 9.03 3.02
N VAL A 125 0.39 9.03 2.06
CA VAL A 125 1.05 10.23 1.52
C VAL A 125 0.94 10.30 -0.01
N ASP A 126 0.04 9.52 -0.62
CA ASP A 126 -0.01 9.32 -2.06
C ASP A 126 -0.37 10.61 -2.83
N LEU A 127 0.15 10.74 -4.05
CA LEU A 127 -0.20 11.86 -4.95
C LEU A 127 -1.57 11.62 -5.57
N VAL A 128 -1.80 10.40 -6.03
CA VAL A 128 -3.10 9.97 -6.53
C VAL A 128 -3.59 8.85 -5.63
N ASP A 129 -4.71 9.08 -4.95
CA ASP A 129 -5.41 8.06 -4.18
C ASP A 129 -6.81 7.85 -4.73
N VAL A 130 -7.14 6.60 -5.03
CA VAL A 130 -8.49 6.16 -5.37
C VAL A 130 -8.89 5.07 -4.41
N ALA A 131 -9.83 5.38 -3.51
CA ALA A 131 -10.32 4.45 -2.51
C ALA A 131 -11.81 4.17 -2.69
N THR A 132 -12.16 2.89 -2.75
CA THR A 132 -13.55 2.40 -2.74
C THR A 132 -13.74 1.50 -1.52
N ALA A 133 -14.76 1.80 -0.71
CA ALA A 133 -15.09 1.00 0.47
C ALA A 133 -16.59 0.69 0.55
N GLU A 134 -16.95 -0.58 0.71
CA GLU A 134 -18.29 -1.00 1.08
C GLU A 134 -18.30 -1.36 2.56
N GLY A 135 -19.10 -0.69 3.39
CA GLY A 135 -19.13 -0.86 4.85
C GLY A 135 -18.59 0.35 5.61
N TRP A 136 -17.31 0.32 6.01
CA TRP A 136 -16.66 1.36 6.80
C TRP A 136 -15.32 1.77 6.19
N GLY A 137 -15.20 3.02 5.76
CA GLY A 137 -13.96 3.63 5.29
C GLY A 137 -13.42 4.66 6.29
N TYR A 138 -12.19 4.47 6.76
CA TYR A 138 -11.44 5.47 7.51
C TYR A 138 -10.19 5.86 6.74
N LYS A 139 -10.06 7.16 6.41
CA LYS A 139 -8.85 7.73 5.84
C LYS A 139 -8.28 8.83 6.74
N ARG A 140 -6.96 8.82 6.88
CA ARG A 140 -6.21 9.92 7.48
C ARG A 140 -5.01 10.28 6.60
N ASP A 141 -5.03 11.49 6.06
CA ASP A 141 -3.89 12.01 5.32
C ASP A 141 -2.71 12.25 6.28
N ALA A 142 -1.49 12.10 5.76
CA ALA A 142 -0.29 12.66 6.36
C ALA A 142 -0.08 14.12 5.94
N GLU A 143 0.84 14.82 6.62
CA GLU A 143 1.21 16.20 6.27
C GLU A 143 1.83 16.25 4.87
N LYS A 144 1.46 17.26 4.08
CA LYS A 144 1.89 17.40 2.67
C LYS A 144 2.37 18.82 2.39
N ARG A 145 3.48 18.93 1.65
CA ARG A 145 4.07 20.19 1.23
C ARG A 145 4.59 20.12 -0.20
N ASP A 146 4.40 21.18 -0.97
CA ASP A 146 4.97 21.35 -2.31
C ASP A 146 4.61 20.18 -3.26
N VAL A 147 3.33 19.78 -3.29
CA VAL A 147 2.84 18.62 -4.06
C VAL A 147 1.46 18.86 -4.67
N ASP A 148 1.22 18.21 -5.80
CA ASP A 148 -0.10 18.15 -6.46
C ASP A 148 -0.78 16.83 -6.15
N LEU A 149 -2.06 16.89 -5.76
CA LEU A 149 -2.80 15.77 -5.22
C LEU A 149 -4.15 15.57 -5.91
N VAL A 150 -4.49 14.31 -6.12
CA VAL A 150 -5.82 13.84 -6.50
C VAL A 150 -6.26 12.79 -5.50
N ASP A 151 -7.40 13.03 -4.87
CA ASP A 151 -8.00 12.13 -3.91
C ASP A 151 -9.44 11.84 -4.31
N VAL A 152 -9.74 10.59 -4.60
CA VAL A 152 -11.07 10.14 -4.97
C VAL A 152 -11.49 9.05 -3.99
N ALA A 153 -12.52 9.33 -3.21
CA ALA A 153 -13.09 8.38 -2.26
C ALA A 153 -14.55 8.08 -2.59
N THR A 154 -14.88 6.80 -2.75
CA THR A 154 -16.25 6.32 -2.84
C THR A 154 -16.52 5.40 -1.66
N THR A 155 -17.62 5.62 -0.94
CA THR A 155 -17.97 4.77 0.20
C THR A 155 -19.46 4.50 0.24
N GLU A 156 -19.83 3.23 0.33
CA GLU A 156 -21.17 2.81 0.69
C GLU A 156 -21.17 2.42 2.17
N GLY A 157 -21.93 3.09 3.03
CA GLY A 157 -21.97 2.87 4.47
C GLY A 157 -21.44 4.08 5.26
N TRP A 158 -20.30 3.93 5.93
CA TRP A 158 -19.73 4.96 6.83
C TRP A 158 -18.35 5.40 6.36
N ALA A 159 -18.20 6.67 6.03
CA ALA A 159 -16.93 7.30 5.67
C ALA A 159 -16.47 8.27 6.76
N TYR A 160 -15.21 8.15 7.15
CA TYR A 160 -14.50 9.13 7.97
C TYR A 160 -13.21 9.54 7.29
N LYS A 161 -13.08 10.84 6.99
CA LYS A 161 -11.84 11.44 6.48
C LYS A 161 -11.29 12.46 7.47
N ARG A 162 -9.98 12.42 7.67
CA ARG A 162 -9.24 13.40 8.45
C ARG A 162 -8.03 13.86 7.67
N ASP A 163 -8.06 15.13 7.25
CA ASP A 163 -6.89 15.75 6.64
C ASP A 163 -5.84 16.07 7.72
N ALA A 164 -4.58 16.09 7.30
CA ALA A 164 -3.46 16.69 8.03
C ALA A 164 -3.10 18.04 7.41
N GLU A 165 -2.11 18.72 7.99
CA GLU A 165 -1.67 20.04 7.52
C GLU A 165 -1.19 19.98 6.06
N LYS A 166 -1.66 20.94 5.26
CA LYS A 166 -1.31 21.07 3.83
C LYS A 166 -0.74 22.47 3.60
N ARG A 167 0.40 22.55 2.91
CA ARG A 167 1.07 23.81 2.59
C ARG A 167 1.61 23.81 1.17
N ASP A 168 1.30 24.83 0.36
CA ASP A 168 1.80 24.92 -1.02
C ASP A 168 1.37 23.66 -1.82
N VAL A 169 0.06 23.38 -1.86
CA VAL A 169 -0.52 22.14 -2.41
C VAL A 169 -1.68 22.45 -3.35
N ASP A 170 -1.68 21.86 -4.54
CA ASP A 170 -2.86 21.80 -5.40
C ASP A 170 -3.61 20.49 -5.11
N LEU A 171 -4.87 20.57 -4.71
CA LEU A 171 -5.66 19.39 -4.32
C LEU A 171 -7.00 19.34 -5.05
N VAL A 172 -7.22 18.21 -5.73
CA VAL A 172 -8.54 17.77 -6.18
C VAL A 172 -9.03 16.69 -5.22
N ASP A 173 -10.14 16.93 -4.54
CA ASP A 173 -10.75 16.03 -3.58
C ASP A 173 -12.19 15.74 -3.98
N VAL A 174 -12.46 14.50 -4.36
CA VAL A 174 -13.77 14.01 -4.78
C VAL A 174 -14.22 12.94 -3.80
N ALA A 175 -15.32 13.19 -3.10
CA ALA A 175 -15.88 12.25 -2.14
C ALA A 175 -17.34 11.96 -2.48
N THR A 176 -17.66 10.68 -2.70
CA THR A 176 -19.03 10.18 -2.83
C THR A 176 -19.30 9.26 -1.66
N THR A 177 -20.40 9.49 -0.95
CA THR A 177 -20.76 8.66 0.22
C THR A 177 -22.24 8.36 0.21
N GLU A 178 -22.60 7.09 0.06
CA GLU A 178 -23.95 6.62 0.31
C GLU A 178 -24.05 6.17 1.77
N GLY A 179 -24.75 6.92 2.62
CA GLY A 179 -24.84 6.65 4.06
C GLY A 179 -24.36 7.81 4.94
N TRP A 180 -23.36 7.58 5.79
CA TRP A 180 -22.84 8.56 6.73
C TRP A 180 -21.42 8.99 6.39
N GLY A 181 -21.22 10.28 6.14
CA GLY A 181 -19.91 10.87 5.86
C GLY A 181 -19.50 11.88 6.94
N TYR A 182 -18.28 11.77 7.43
CA TYR A 182 -17.65 12.79 8.28
C TYR A 182 -16.28 13.17 7.72
N LYS A 183 -16.06 14.47 7.52
CA LYS A 183 -14.76 15.04 7.13
C LYS A 183 -14.31 16.06 8.16
N ARG A 184 -13.04 15.98 8.58
CA ARG A 184 -12.40 17.04 9.35
C ARG A 184 -11.14 17.51 8.67
N ASP A 185 -11.11 18.80 8.37
CA ASP A 185 -9.97 19.46 7.78
C ASP A 185 -8.96 19.88 8.87
N ALA A 186 -7.69 19.96 8.50
CA ALA A 186 -6.63 20.59 9.29
C ALA A 186 -6.29 21.97 8.71
N GLU A 187 -5.22 22.59 9.22
CA GLU A 187 -4.73 23.87 8.69
C GLU A 187 -4.28 23.73 7.23
N LYS A 188 -4.72 24.66 6.39
CA LYS A 188 -4.36 24.76 4.97
C LYS A 188 -3.74 26.12 4.74
N ARG A 189 -2.56 26.17 4.13
CA ARG A 189 -1.90 27.42 3.69
C ARG A 189 -1.50 27.30 2.24
N ASP A 190 -1.84 28.30 1.44
CA ASP A 190 -1.45 28.32 0.02
C ASP A 190 -1.89 27.02 -0.68
N VAL A 191 -3.18 26.69 -0.52
CA VAL A 191 -3.79 25.47 -1.08
C VAL A 191 -4.84 25.85 -2.12
N ASP A 192 -4.65 25.43 -3.36
CA ASP A 192 -5.67 25.50 -4.39
C ASP A 192 -6.52 24.22 -4.34
N LEU A 193 -7.73 24.35 -3.79
CA LEU A 193 -8.62 23.21 -3.52
C LEU A 193 -9.83 23.19 -4.46
N VAL A 194 -10.01 22.07 -5.14
CA VAL A 194 -11.27 21.65 -5.76
C VAL A 194 -11.87 20.54 -4.90
N ASP A 195 -12.94 20.83 -4.16
CA ASP A 195 -13.64 19.85 -3.30
C ASP A 195 -15.04 19.58 -3.85
N VAL A 196 -15.27 18.34 -4.28
CA VAL A 196 -16.57 17.84 -4.74
C VAL A 196 -17.03 16.77 -3.77
N SER A 197 -18.08 17.04 -3.02
CA SER A 197 -18.64 16.10 -2.04
C SER A 197 -20.10 15.81 -2.35
N THR A 198 -20.43 14.54 -2.60
CA THR A 198 -21.77 14.03 -2.93
C THR A 198 -22.22 12.99 -1.89
N PRO A 199 -22.79 13.44 -0.75
CA PRO A 199 -23.37 12.53 0.23
C PRO A 199 -24.83 12.21 -0.12
N ASP A 200 -25.13 10.94 -0.36
CA ASP A 200 -26.50 10.40 -0.34
C ASP A 200 -26.77 9.82 1.06
N GLY A 201 -27.15 10.71 1.98
CA GLY A 201 -27.41 10.40 3.38
C GLY A 201 -27.07 11.55 4.32
N TRP A 202 -26.34 11.28 5.40
CA TRP A 202 -25.94 12.29 6.38
C TRP A 202 -24.46 12.64 6.23
N GLY A 203 -24.16 13.90 5.92
CA GLY A 203 -22.80 14.42 5.83
C GLY A 203 -22.51 15.48 6.89
N TYR A 204 -21.31 15.45 7.48
CA TYR A 204 -20.80 16.52 8.34
C TYR A 204 -19.35 16.86 7.99
N LYS A 205 -19.06 18.16 7.88
CA LYS A 205 -17.71 18.69 7.61
C LYS A 205 -17.33 19.71 8.68
N GLN A 206 -16.11 19.60 9.21
CA GLN A 206 -15.53 20.49 10.22
C GLN A 206 -14.19 21.06 9.77
#